data_AF-A0A924W8A0-F1
#
_entry.id   AF-A0A924W8A0-F1
#
_cell.length_a   1.000
_cell.length_b   1.000
_cell.length_c   1.000
_cell.angle_alpha   90.00
_cell.angle_beta   90.00
_cell.angle_gamma   90.00
#
_symmetry.space_group_name_H-M   'P 1'
#
loop_
_entity.id
_entity.type
_entity.pdbx_description
1 polymer ?
#
loop_
_entity_poly.entity_id
_entity_poly.type
_entity_poly.pdbx_seq_one_letter_code
_entity_poly.pdbx_strand_id
1 'polypeptide(L)'
;MTKHNQPTRAISLAVTGAALLLTGLGLAGCRGERTDHRPRQFLPDMDDSPKFRPQRGTEFFADSRAMRPRVDQTVAFGKDVDPDGQGRERFLKADERFYFGTDGRETTGEPKFIDS
;
A
#
# COMPACT_ATOMS: atom_id res chain seq x y z
N MET A 1 2.97 67.14 -46.78
CA MET A 1 2.41 66.66 -45.50
C MET A 1 1.87 65.25 -45.70
N THR A 2 2.65 64.25 -45.28
CA THR A 2 2.46 62.82 -45.53
C THR A 2 1.37 62.24 -44.61
N LYS A 3 0.19 61.92 -45.16
CA LYS A 3 -0.79 61.07 -44.48
C LYS A 3 -0.45 59.60 -44.78
N HIS A 4 0.50 59.03 -44.05
CA HIS A 4 0.83 57.61 -44.14
C HIS A 4 0.05 56.79 -43.09
N ASN A 5 -0.74 55.84 -43.58
CA ASN A 5 -0.86 54.48 -43.03
C ASN A 5 -1.45 54.29 -41.61
N GLN A 6 -2.71 54.67 -41.43
CA GLN A 6 -3.51 54.33 -40.24
C GLN A 6 -4.22 52.95 -40.26
N PRO A 7 -4.74 52.40 -41.37
CA PRO A 7 -5.57 51.18 -41.29
C PRO A 7 -4.74 49.91 -41.04
N THR A 8 -3.52 49.84 -41.56
CA THR A 8 -2.64 48.67 -41.43
C THR A 8 -2.14 48.44 -40.00
N ARG A 9 -1.92 49.53 -39.24
CA ARG A 9 -1.53 49.46 -37.81
C ARG A 9 -2.67 49.06 -36.89
N ALA A 10 -3.89 49.49 -37.18
CA ALA A 10 -5.08 49.09 -36.43
C ALA A 10 -5.41 47.61 -36.66
N ILE A 11 -5.27 47.14 -37.90
CA ILE A 11 -5.47 45.72 -38.26
C ILE A 11 -4.39 44.86 -37.60
N SER A 12 -3.12 45.25 -37.62
CA SER A 12 -2.05 44.45 -37.00
C SER A 12 -2.21 44.36 -35.48
N LEU A 13 -2.58 45.44 -34.79
CA LEU A 13 -2.87 45.38 -33.35
C LEU A 13 -4.06 44.46 -33.04
N ALA A 14 -5.13 44.52 -33.83
CA ALA A 14 -6.31 43.67 -33.64
C ALA A 14 -5.99 42.18 -33.86
N VAL A 15 -5.21 41.85 -34.89
CA VAL A 15 -4.74 40.49 -35.16
C VAL A 15 -3.86 39.97 -34.04
N THR A 16 -2.95 40.80 -33.53
CA THR A 16 -2.03 40.40 -32.45
C THR A 16 -2.77 40.21 -31.14
N GLY A 17 -3.74 41.08 -30.84
CA GLY A 17 -4.63 40.95 -29.68
C GLY A 17 -5.49 39.68 -29.74
N ALA A 18 -6.08 39.39 -30.90
CA ALA A 18 -6.87 38.17 -31.11
C ALA A 18 -6.01 36.91 -30.98
N ALA A 19 -4.78 36.91 -31.51
CA ALA A 19 -3.86 35.79 -31.38
C ALA A 19 -3.45 35.54 -29.92
N LEU A 20 -3.16 36.59 -29.16
CA LEU A 20 -2.84 36.48 -27.72
C LEU A 20 -4.03 35.96 -26.91
N LEU A 21 -5.25 36.41 -27.22
CA LEU A 21 -6.48 35.93 -26.59
C LEU A 21 -6.71 34.44 -26.87
N LEU A 22 -6.61 34.01 -28.12
CA LEU A 22 -6.75 32.60 -28.50
C LEU A 22 -5.70 31.71 -27.81
N THR A 23 -4.45 32.18 -27.73
CA THR A 23 -3.38 31.46 -27.04
C THR A 23 -3.65 31.37 -25.53
N GLY A 24 -4.13 32.46 -24.91
CA GLY A 24 -4.49 32.49 -23.49
C GLY A 24 -5.64 31.55 -23.13
N LEU A 25 -6.68 31.49 -23.97
CA LEU A 25 -7.81 30.56 -23.79
C LEU A 25 -7.37 29.09 -23.95
N GLY A 26 -6.46 28.80 -24.89
CA GLY A 26 -5.90 27.45 -25.06
C GLY A 26 -5.11 26.96 -23.84
N LEU A 27 -4.40 27.87 -23.14
CA LEU A 27 -3.64 27.55 -21.92
C LEU A 27 -4.54 27.39 -20.68
N ALA A 28 -5.72 28.02 -20.66
CA ALA A 28 -6.68 27.92 -19.58
C ALA A 28 -7.58 26.66 -19.66
N GLY A 29 -7.66 26.00 -20.82
CA GLY A 29 -8.74 25.05 -21.14
C GLY A 29 -8.54 23.55 -20.87
N CYS A 30 -7.35 23.04 -20.52
CA CYS A 30 -7.12 21.58 -20.49
C CYS A 30 -6.38 21.09 -19.23
N ARG A 31 -6.86 21.46 -18.03
CA ARG A 31 -6.27 21.01 -16.75
C ARG A 31 -6.65 19.60 -16.31
N GLY A 32 -7.29 18.81 -17.18
CA GLY A 32 -7.63 17.41 -16.91
C GLY A 32 -8.71 17.29 -15.85
N GLU A 33 -9.96 17.08 -16.27
CA GLU A 33 -11.02 16.78 -15.32
C GLU A 33 -10.71 15.48 -14.56
N ARG A 34 -11.16 15.41 -13.31
CA ARG A 34 -11.04 14.20 -12.51
C ARG A 34 -11.91 13.14 -13.19
N THR A 35 -11.28 12.14 -13.77
CA THR A 35 -12.00 11.04 -14.41
C THR A 35 -12.52 10.07 -13.35
N ASP A 36 -13.76 9.63 -13.51
CA ASP A 36 -14.34 8.55 -12.70
C ASP A 36 -13.74 7.17 -13.04
N HIS A 37 -13.00 7.09 -14.15
CA HIS A 37 -12.37 5.86 -14.59
C HIS A 37 -11.10 5.60 -13.80
N ARG A 38 -10.77 4.31 -13.62
CA ARG A 38 -9.50 3.92 -13.01
C ARG A 38 -8.32 4.50 -13.81
N PRO A 39 -7.28 5.04 -13.15
CA PRO A 39 -6.08 5.52 -13.82
C PRO A 39 -5.44 4.43 -14.69
N ARG A 40 -4.79 4.85 -15.78
CA ARG A 40 -4.07 3.92 -16.66
C ARG A 40 -2.86 3.35 -15.93
N GLN A 41 -2.75 2.02 -15.86
CA GLN A 41 -1.57 1.32 -15.34
C GLN A 41 -0.55 1.10 -16.46
N PHE A 42 0.61 1.74 -16.38
CA PHE A 42 1.66 1.61 -17.39
C PHE A 42 2.49 0.34 -17.24
N LEU A 43 2.64 -0.18 -16.02
CA LEU A 43 3.44 -1.37 -15.70
C LEU A 43 2.66 -2.31 -14.75
N PRO A 44 1.57 -2.95 -15.20
CA PRO A 44 0.64 -3.66 -14.32
C PRO A 44 1.15 -5.03 -13.81
N ASP A 45 2.27 -5.53 -14.32
CA ASP A 45 2.74 -6.91 -14.12
C ASP A 45 2.75 -7.35 -12.64
N MET A 46 3.23 -6.47 -11.75
CA MET A 46 3.30 -6.76 -10.31
C MET A 46 2.16 -6.17 -9.48
N ASP A 47 1.36 -5.26 -10.04
CA ASP A 47 0.19 -4.70 -9.33
C ASP A 47 -0.85 -5.80 -9.10
N ASP A 48 -1.14 -6.57 -10.15
CA ASP A 48 -2.13 -7.64 -10.17
C ASP A 48 -1.50 -9.04 -10.14
N SER A 49 -0.61 -9.25 -9.17
CA SER A 49 0.06 -10.55 -9.02
C SER A 49 -0.94 -11.71 -8.86
N PRO A 50 -0.64 -12.91 -9.41
CA PRO A 50 -1.49 -14.10 -9.33
C PRO A 50 -1.42 -14.80 -7.97
N LYS A 51 -1.61 -14.04 -6.88
CA LYS A 51 -1.68 -14.54 -5.51
C LYS A 51 -2.98 -14.12 -4.84
N PHE A 52 -3.47 -14.98 -3.95
CA PHE A 52 -4.61 -14.61 -3.12
C PHE A 52 -4.18 -13.59 -2.07
N ARG A 53 -4.90 -12.48 -2.02
CA ARG A 53 -4.79 -11.48 -0.95
C ARG A 53 -5.98 -11.63 0.00
N PRO A 54 -5.83 -11.28 1.29
CA PRO A 54 -6.98 -11.20 2.19
C PRO A 54 -8.08 -10.33 1.58
N GLN A 55 -9.33 -10.74 1.75
CA GLN A 55 -10.52 -10.02 1.26
C GLN A 55 -10.60 -9.84 -0.27
N ARG A 56 -9.83 -10.58 -1.06
CA ARG A 56 -10.00 -10.64 -2.52
C ARG A 56 -11.08 -11.65 -2.92
N GLY A 57 -11.77 -11.37 -4.01
CA GLY A 57 -12.62 -12.36 -4.68
C GLY A 57 -11.82 -13.45 -5.38
N THR A 58 -12.45 -14.58 -5.67
CA THR A 58 -11.92 -15.67 -6.51
C THR A 58 -13.05 -16.39 -7.22
N GLU A 59 -12.78 -16.95 -8.40
CA GLU A 59 -13.74 -17.75 -9.16
C GLU A 59 -13.64 -19.25 -8.84
N PHE A 60 -12.62 -19.66 -8.07
CA PHE A 60 -12.35 -21.06 -7.79
C PHE A 60 -13.33 -21.67 -6.76
N PHE A 61 -13.75 -20.90 -5.76
CA PHE A 61 -14.68 -21.36 -4.71
C PHE A 61 -16.11 -20.89 -4.99
N ALA A 62 -17.10 -21.71 -4.62
CA ALA A 62 -18.52 -21.43 -4.87
C ALA A 62 -19.05 -20.15 -4.20
N ASP A 63 -18.41 -19.69 -3.13
CA ASP A 63 -18.79 -18.46 -2.39
C ASP A 63 -17.98 -17.22 -2.82
N SER A 64 -17.17 -17.36 -3.86
CA SER A 64 -16.31 -16.34 -4.44
C SER A 64 -15.31 -15.67 -3.50
N ARG A 65 -15.01 -16.26 -2.33
CA ARG A 65 -14.08 -15.69 -1.35
C ARG A 65 -12.72 -16.37 -1.39
N ALA A 66 -11.65 -15.58 -1.56
CA ALA A 66 -10.28 -16.10 -1.43
C ALA A 66 -9.95 -16.50 0.02
N MET A 67 -10.52 -15.80 1.02
CA MET A 67 -10.37 -16.17 2.42
C MET A 67 -11.38 -17.26 2.80
N ARG A 68 -10.86 -18.42 3.23
CA ARG A 68 -11.69 -19.53 3.70
C ARG A 68 -12.10 -19.37 5.16
N PRO A 69 -13.35 -19.72 5.53
CA PRO A 69 -13.71 -19.88 6.92
C PRO A 69 -12.84 -20.99 7.52
N ARG A 70 -12.57 -20.87 8.82
CA ARG A 70 -11.95 -21.98 9.55
C ARG A 70 -12.95 -23.15 9.55
N VAL A 71 -12.40 -24.36 9.55
CA VAL A 71 -13.20 -25.54 9.87
C VAL A 71 -13.73 -25.36 11.29
N ASP A 72 -14.94 -25.84 11.55
CA ASP A 72 -15.52 -25.72 12.88
C ASP A 72 -14.63 -26.40 13.94
N GLN A 73 -14.68 -25.91 15.18
CA GLN A 73 -13.85 -26.37 16.29
C GLN A 73 -12.31 -26.28 16.05
N THR A 74 -11.85 -25.50 15.06
CA THR A 74 -10.42 -25.29 14.84
C THR A 74 -9.85 -24.25 15.81
N VAL A 75 -8.96 -24.70 16.71
CA VAL A 75 -8.17 -23.83 17.60
C VAL A 75 -6.84 -23.49 16.92
N ALA A 76 -6.56 -22.19 16.75
CA ALA A 76 -5.30 -21.73 16.19
C ALA A 76 -4.20 -21.68 17.25
N PHE A 77 -3.00 -22.11 16.88
CA PHE A 77 -1.81 -21.99 17.73
C PHE A 77 -1.47 -20.52 18.03
N GLY A 78 -1.20 -20.19 19.30
CA GLY A 78 -0.76 -18.86 19.74
C GLY A 78 -1.85 -17.80 19.90
N LYS A 79 -3.13 -18.19 20.00
CA LYS A 79 -4.26 -17.25 20.18
C LYS A 79 -5.03 -17.38 21.52
N ASP A 80 -4.83 -18.48 22.24
CA ASP A 80 -5.37 -18.93 23.54
C ASP A 80 -6.84 -18.69 23.91
N VAL A 81 -7.40 -19.60 24.73
CA VAL A 81 -8.82 -19.56 25.14
C VAL A 81 -9.07 -19.42 26.65
N ASP A 82 -8.03 -19.27 27.50
CA ASP A 82 -8.17 -19.09 28.98
C ASP A 82 -7.00 -18.29 29.62
N PRO A 83 -7.27 -17.28 30.48
CA PRO A 83 -6.30 -16.38 31.11
C PRO A 83 -5.39 -16.91 32.23
N ASP A 84 -5.55 -18.12 32.80
CA ASP A 84 -4.51 -18.69 33.71
C ASP A 84 -3.54 -19.63 32.98
N GLY A 85 -3.82 -19.93 31.71
CA GLY A 85 -3.26 -21.08 31.00
C GLY A 85 -1.75 -21.07 30.80
N GLN A 86 -1.04 -19.99 30.69
CA GLN A 86 -1.48 -18.90 29.86
C GLN A 86 -1.47 -19.30 28.35
N GLY A 87 -1.18 -20.59 28.03
CA GLY A 87 -0.62 -21.14 26.79
C GLY A 87 0.74 -20.56 26.43
N ARG A 88 1.26 -19.69 27.28
CA ARG A 88 2.22 -18.62 26.99
C ARG A 88 3.62 -18.89 27.53
N GLU A 89 3.71 -19.66 28.62
CA GLU A 89 4.96 -19.90 29.35
C GLU A 89 5.96 -20.72 28.53
N ARG A 90 5.47 -21.57 27.61
CA ARG A 90 6.29 -22.36 26.68
C ARG A 90 6.72 -21.60 25.42
N PHE A 91 6.32 -20.35 25.23
CA PHE A 91 6.78 -19.52 24.10
C PHE A 91 7.93 -18.57 24.49
N LEU A 92 8.60 -18.90 25.62
CA LEU A 92 10.06 -18.84 25.85
C LEU A 92 10.72 -17.46 25.74
N LYS A 93 10.20 -16.47 26.46
CA LYS A 93 10.96 -15.25 26.83
C LYS A 93 11.27 -15.13 28.33
N ALA A 94 10.64 -15.97 29.16
CA ALA A 94 10.83 -16.00 30.61
C ALA A 94 11.71 -17.17 31.09
N ASP A 95 12.09 -18.09 30.19
CA ASP A 95 13.04 -19.16 30.50
C ASP A 95 14.41 -18.77 29.95
N GLU A 96 15.29 -18.35 30.86
CA GLU A 96 16.66 -17.95 30.58
C GLU A 96 17.47 -19.07 29.88
N ARG A 97 17.07 -20.34 30.03
CA ARG A 97 17.75 -21.49 29.39
C ARG A 97 17.66 -21.44 27.88
N PHE A 98 16.60 -20.83 27.35
CA PHE A 98 16.39 -20.74 25.90
C PHE A 98 17.26 -19.66 25.25
N TYR A 99 17.64 -18.62 25.99
CA TYR A 99 18.41 -17.48 25.47
C TYR A 99 19.90 -17.52 25.83
N PHE A 100 20.25 -17.91 27.05
CA PHE A 100 21.64 -17.87 27.52
C PHE A 100 22.40 -19.18 27.30
N GLY A 101 21.67 -20.29 27.07
CA GLY A 101 22.29 -21.62 27.04
C GLY A 101 22.81 -22.03 28.43
N THR A 102 22.97 -23.33 28.64
CA THR A 102 23.41 -23.87 29.94
C THR A 102 24.67 -24.69 29.79
N ASP A 103 25.66 -24.46 30.64
CA ASP A 103 26.93 -25.21 30.71
C ASP A 103 26.87 -26.38 31.72
N GLY A 104 25.65 -26.84 32.03
CA GLY A 104 25.40 -27.94 32.94
C GLY A 104 24.56 -27.56 34.14
N ARG A 105 24.78 -28.24 35.27
CA ARG A 105 24.05 -28.04 36.54
C ARG A 105 25.02 -27.79 37.69
N GLU A 106 24.63 -26.88 38.58
CA GLU A 106 25.29 -26.66 39.85
C GLU A 106 25.12 -27.85 40.81
N THR A 107 25.90 -27.90 41.87
CA THR A 107 25.83 -28.97 42.88
C THR A 107 24.50 -28.99 43.65
N THR A 108 23.76 -27.89 43.60
CA THR A 108 22.38 -27.71 44.10
C THR A 108 21.32 -28.25 43.12
N GLY A 109 21.69 -28.60 41.89
CA GLY A 109 20.81 -29.10 40.84
C GLY A 109 20.23 -28.02 39.91
N GLU A 110 20.50 -26.75 40.19
CA GLU A 110 20.09 -25.61 39.37
C GLU A 110 20.91 -25.53 38.06
N PRO A 111 20.33 -25.01 36.96
CA PRO A 111 21.06 -24.88 35.70
C PRO A 111 22.14 -23.79 35.79
N LYS A 112 23.37 -24.13 35.40
CA LYS A 112 24.47 -23.16 35.29
C LYS A 112 24.40 -22.50 33.91
N PHE A 113 24.21 -21.20 33.86
CA PHE A 113 24.16 -20.44 32.60
C PHE A 113 25.58 -20.14 32.09
N ILE A 114 25.71 -20.00 30.77
CA ILE A 114 26.97 -19.60 30.13
C ILE A 114 27.13 -18.09 30.36
N ASP A 115 28.19 -17.67 31.07
CA ASP A 115 28.53 -16.25 31.20
C ASP A 115 28.87 -15.69 29.80
N SER A 116 28.05 -14.77 29.32
CA SER A 116 28.20 -14.08 28.02
C SER A 116 29.16 -12.91 28.08
#